data_AF-A0AAT9E3H3-F1
#
_entry.id   AF-A0AAT9E3H3-F1
#
_cell.length_a   1.000
_cell.length_b   1.000
_cell.length_c   1.000
_cell.angle_alpha   90.00
_cell.angle_beta   90.00
_cell.angle_gamma   90.00
#
_symmetry.space_group_name_H-M   'P 1'
#
loop_
_entity.id
_entity.type
_entity.pdbx_description
1 polymer ?
#
loop_
_entity_poly.entity_id
_entity_poly.type
_entity_poly.pdbx_seq_one_letter_code
_entity_poly.pdbx_strand_id
1 'polypeptide(L)'
;MHQDIRKTLVSTETLYADGGKSASKPLVMIAAAAVIKNPWAGQGFVEDLAPKIREMAPVLGELLTGLILKEAGSGERVEAFGKSAVVGLGGELEHASALIHTLHFGNHYRSAVNGKSYLAFNNTRGPANAPILIPMMGKNDEGSREHYLTFQFNINDAPFDDEIVIALGAALGGRPHHRIGNRYLDLKELGHDQNNPAAV
;
A
#
# COMPACT_ATOMS: atom_id res chain seq x y z
N MET A 1 4.55 -21.07 5.78
CA MET A 1 5.25 -19.77 5.92
C MET A 1 6.47 -19.82 5.03
N HIS A 2 6.70 -18.83 4.16
CA HIS A 2 7.83 -18.82 3.22
C HIS A 2 9.15 -18.68 3.98
N GLN A 3 10.19 -19.39 3.57
CA GLN A 3 11.48 -19.41 4.27
C GLN A 3 12.18 -18.03 4.31
N ASP A 4 11.92 -17.19 3.31
CA ASP A 4 12.54 -15.87 3.20
C ASP A 4 11.82 -14.76 3.99
N ILE A 5 10.72 -15.07 4.67
CA ILE A 5 10.01 -14.10 5.53
C ILE A 5 10.64 -14.12 6.92
N ARG A 6 11.32 -13.04 7.29
CA ARG A 6 11.94 -12.89 8.62
C ARG A 6 10.93 -12.49 9.67
N LYS A 7 10.00 -11.58 9.37
CA LYS A 7 8.95 -11.13 10.29
C LYS A 7 7.78 -10.48 9.57
N THR A 8 6.66 -10.36 10.28
CA THR A 8 5.53 -9.52 9.90
C THR A 8 5.22 -8.49 10.99
N LEU A 9 4.56 -7.40 10.61
CA LEU A 9 4.05 -6.37 11.51
C LEU A 9 2.65 -5.96 11.07
N VAL A 10 1.74 -5.81 12.02
CA VAL A 10 0.42 -5.19 11.79
C VAL A 10 0.31 -4.01 12.74
N SER A 11 -0.11 -2.85 12.21
CA SER A 11 -0.33 -1.64 12.98
C SER A 11 -1.68 -1.04 12.62
N THR A 12 -2.38 -0.52 13.63
CA THR A 12 -3.69 0.11 13.48
C THR A 12 -3.65 1.48 14.13
N GLU A 13 -4.03 2.50 13.36
CA GLU A 13 -4.21 3.87 13.85
C GLU A 13 -5.71 4.19 13.83
N THR A 14 -6.21 4.80 14.92
CA THR A 14 -7.58 5.32 14.98
C THR A 14 -7.56 6.81 15.29
N LEU A 15 -8.09 7.61 14.37
CA LEU A 15 -8.21 9.06 14.49
C LEU A 15 -9.63 9.45 14.94
N TYR A 16 -9.75 9.94 16.17
CA TYR A 16 -11.03 10.33 16.78
C TYR A 16 -11.40 11.80 16.55
N ALA A 17 -10.42 12.67 16.32
CA ALA A 17 -10.62 14.10 16.10
C ALA A 17 -9.47 14.66 15.28
N ASP A 18 -9.75 15.70 14.50
CA ASP A 18 -8.76 16.43 13.69
C ASP A 18 -9.26 17.85 13.43
N GLY A 19 -8.35 18.81 13.20
CA GLY A 19 -8.70 20.21 12.91
C GLY A 19 -9.58 20.87 13.97
N GLY A 20 -9.46 20.46 15.23
CA GLY A 20 -10.25 20.98 16.36
C GLY A 20 -11.69 20.46 16.44
N LYS A 21 -12.07 19.45 15.64
CA LYS A 21 -13.43 18.88 15.63
C LYS A 21 -13.39 17.34 15.72
N SER A 22 -14.32 16.77 16.49
CA SER A 22 -14.50 15.33 16.58
C SER A 22 -15.00 14.73 15.26
N ALA A 23 -14.46 13.57 14.89
CA ALA A 23 -14.92 12.80 13.73
C ALA A 23 -16.33 12.23 14.00
N SER A 24 -17.24 12.31 13.04
CA SER A 24 -18.57 11.68 13.15
C SER A 24 -18.46 10.14 13.16
N LYS A 25 -17.48 9.61 12.42
CA LYS A 25 -17.02 8.21 12.45
C LYS A 25 -15.48 8.26 12.56
N PRO A 26 -14.86 7.63 13.56
CA PRO A 26 -13.41 7.57 13.65
C PRO A 26 -12.79 6.96 12.39
N LEU A 27 -11.73 7.58 11.87
CA LEU A 27 -10.96 7.02 10.77
C LEU A 27 -10.04 5.94 11.35
N VAL A 28 -10.22 4.70 10.91
CA VAL A 28 -9.33 3.59 11.24
C VAL A 28 -8.51 3.26 10.01
N MET A 29 -7.19 3.26 10.17
CA MET A 29 -6.26 2.82 9.13
C MET A 29 -5.39 1.68 9.66
N ILE A 30 -5.07 0.74 8.78
CA ILE A 30 -4.34 -0.48 9.09
C ILE A 30 -3.17 -0.60 8.11
N ALA A 31 -2.00 -0.95 8.61
CA ALA A 31 -0.88 -1.40 7.80
C ALA A 31 -0.50 -2.84 8.16
N ALA A 32 -0.27 -3.67 7.15
CA ALA A 32 0.33 -4.98 7.30
C ALA A 32 1.63 -5.03 6.48
N ALA A 33 2.72 -5.46 7.09
CA ALA A 33 4.03 -5.51 6.46
C ALA A 33 4.71 -6.86 6.67
N ALA A 34 5.53 -7.26 5.69
CA ALA A 34 6.43 -8.39 5.75
C ALA A 34 7.85 -7.91 5.44
N VAL A 35 8.80 -8.35 6.26
CA VAL A 35 10.23 -8.17 6.01
C VAL A 35 10.75 -9.47 5.41
N ILE A 36 11.32 -9.37 4.21
CA ILE A 36 11.85 -10.51 3.49
C ILE A 36 13.34 -10.35 3.20
N LYS A 37 14.03 -11.47 3.06
CA LYS A 37 15.31 -11.49 2.35
C LYS A 37 15.09 -11.01 0.91
N ASN A 38 15.91 -10.07 0.45
CA ASN A 38 15.95 -9.67 -0.95
C ASN A 38 16.55 -10.83 -1.78
N PRO A 39 15.78 -11.48 -2.68
CA PRO A 39 16.25 -12.64 -3.42
C PRO A 39 17.32 -12.29 -4.46
N TRP A 40 17.55 -11.01 -4.74
CA TRP A 40 18.53 -10.52 -5.71
C TRP A 40 19.76 -9.86 -5.06
N ALA A 41 19.77 -9.69 -3.74
CA ALA A 41 20.90 -9.08 -3.04
C ALA A 41 22.20 -9.88 -3.28
N GLY A 42 23.28 -9.19 -3.64
CA GLY A 42 24.59 -9.78 -3.87
C GLY A 42 24.75 -10.56 -5.18
N GLN A 43 23.76 -10.59 -6.06
CA GLN A 43 23.83 -11.30 -7.34
C GLN A 43 24.40 -10.46 -8.50
N GLY A 44 24.76 -9.19 -8.24
CA GLY A 44 25.07 -8.24 -9.31
C GLY A 44 23.79 -7.71 -9.97
N PHE A 45 23.85 -7.43 -11.28
CA PHE A 45 22.70 -6.98 -12.06
C PHE A 45 21.93 -8.19 -12.59
N VAL A 46 20.66 -8.33 -12.21
CA VAL A 46 19.80 -9.44 -12.64
C VAL A 46 18.84 -8.93 -13.71
N GLU A 47 19.09 -9.31 -14.97
CA GLU A 47 18.30 -8.88 -16.13
C GLU A 47 16.82 -9.29 -16.05
N ASP A 48 16.54 -10.51 -15.57
CA ASP A 48 15.18 -11.04 -15.45
C ASP A 48 14.80 -11.30 -13.99
N LEU A 49 14.03 -10.37 -13.41
CA LEU A 49 13.49 -10.49 -12.06
C LEU A 49 12.25 -11.42 -12.01
N ALA A 50 11.64 -11.74 -13.15
CA ALA A 50 10.35 -12.41 -13.22
C ALA A 50 10.28 -13.80 -12.55
N PRO A 51 11.33 -14.64 -12.55
CA PRO A 51 11.31 -15.92 -11.83
C PRO A 51 11.01 -15.73 -10.35
N LYS A 52 11.70 -14.80 -9.68
CA LYS A 52 11.52 -14.52 -8.26
C LYS A 52 10.24 -13.75 -7.95
N ILE A 53 9.77 -12.90 -8.87
CA ILE A 53 8.44 -12.31 -8.77
C ILE A 53 7.36 -13.39 -8.73
N ARG A 54 7.38 -14.34 -9.68
CA ARG A 54 6.37 -15.41 -9.76
C ARG A 54 6.37 -16.33 -8.55
N GLU A 55 7.54 -16.52 -7.93
CA GLU A 55 7.71 -17.31 -6.70
C GLU A 55 7.17 -16.57 -5.46
N MET A 56 7.58 -15.31 -5.26
CA MET A 56 7.37 -14.63 -3.97
C MET A 56 6.10 -13.75 -3.93
N ALA A 57 5.76 -13.08 -5.02
CA ALA A 57 4.67 -12.10 -5.03
C ALA A 57 3.29 -12.69 -4.65
N PRO A 58 2.88 -13.88 -5.14
CA PRO A 58 1.62 -14.50 -4.72
C PRO A 58 1.57 -14.81 -3.22
N VAL A 59 2.68 -15.34 -2.69
CA VAL A 59 2.78 -15.71 -1.27
C VAL A 59 2.69 -14.47 -0.37
N LEU A 60 3.36 -13.38 -0.76
CA LEU A 60 3.30 -12.11 -0.03
C LEU A 60 1.93 -11.45 -0.16
N GLY A 61 1.33 -11.49 -1.35
CA GLY A 61 0.00 -10.96 -1.61
C GLY A 61 -1.05 -11.63 -0.75
N GLU A 62 -1.07 -12.98 -0.72
CA GLU A 62 -1.97 -13.77 0.12
C GLU A 62 -1.76 -13.49 1.61
N LEU A 63 -0.51 -13.54 2.08
CA LEU A 63 -0.18 -13.33 3.49
C LEU A 63 -0.61 -11.95 3.99
N LEU A 64 -0.20 -10.88 3.31
CA LEU A 64 -0.49 -9.51 3.73
C LEU A 64 -1.99 -9.21 3.61
N THR A 65 -2.66 -9.75 2.59
CA THR A 65 -4.12 -9.66 2.47
C THR A 65 -4.80 -10.31 3.67
N GLY A 66 -4.41 -11.53 4.04
CA GLY A 66 -4.97 -12.23 5.20
C GLY A 66 -4.78 -11.45 6.52
N LEU A 67 -3.63 -10.82 6.71
CA LEU A 67 -3.37 -9.96 7.88
C LEU A 67 -4.30 -8.73 7.89
N ILE A 68 -4.45 -8.04 6.76
CA ILE A 68 -5.38 -6.92 6.63
C ILE A 68 -6.82 -7.35 6.94
N LEU A 69 -7.30 -8.44 6.32
CA LEU A 69 -8.68 -8.89 6.51
C LEU A 69 -8.95 -9.30 7.96
N LYS A 70 -7.98 -9.92 8.62
CA LYS A 70 -8.08 -10.29 10.04
C LYS A 70 -8.24 -9.05 10.92
N GLU A 71 -7.40 -8.03 10.71
CA GLU A 71 -7.43 -6.79 11.50
C GLU A 71 -8.65 -5.93 11.19
N ALA A 72 -9.03 -5.84 9.91
CA ALA A 72 -10.23 -5.15 9.46
C ALA A 72 -11.52 -5.91 9.86
N GLY A 73 -11.43 -7.21 10.13
CA GLY A 73 -12.56 -8.11 10.41
C GLY A 73 -13.36 -8.54 9.17
N SER A 74 -13.28 -7.81 8.05
CA SER A 74 -13.86 -8.20 6.75
C SER A 74 -13.32 -7.29 5.63
N GLY A 75 -13.21 -7.84 4.41
CA GLY A 75 -12.86 -7.07 3.21
C GLY A 75 -13.92 -6.03 2.82
N GLU A 76 -15.17 -6.24 3.22
CA GLU A 76 -16.27 -5.28 2.99
C GLU A 76 -16.08 -3.98 3.79
N ARG A 77 -15.32 -4.01 4.89
CA ARG A 77 -15.04 -2.81 5.69
C ARG A 77 -13.94 -1.93 5.10
N VAL A 78 -13.15 -2.45 4.17
CA VAL A 78 -12.08 -1.69 3.50
C VAL A 78 -12.72 -0.72 2.52
N GLU A 79 -12.44 0.58 2.68
CA GLU A 79 -12.91 1.65 1.78
C GLU A 79 -11.78 2.21 0.91
N ALA A 80 -10.54 2.23 1.41
CA ALA A 80 -9.36 2.66 0.67
C ALA A 80 -8.21 1.66 0.86
N PHE A 81 -7.32 1.57 -0.13
CA PHE A 81 -6.14 0.71 -0.05
C PHE A 81 -4.90 1.33 -0.68
N GLY A 82 -3.76 0.73 -0.36
CA GLY A 82 -2.46 1.11 -0.88
C GLY A 82 -1.44 -0.01 -0.70
N LYS A 83 -0.28 0.17 -1.33
CA LYS A 83 0.87 -0.72 -1.19
C LYS A 83 2.16 0.09 -1.05
N SER A 84 3.15 -0.46 -0.36
CA SER A 84 4.46 0.16 -0.26
C SER A 84 5.56 -0.88 -0.27
N ALA A 85 6.75 -0.51 -0.74
CA ALA A 85 7.96 -1.28 -0.55
C ALA A 85 9.16 -0.39 -0.20
N VAL A 86 10.02 -0.89 0.68
CA VAL A 86 11.31 -0.28 1.01
C VAL A 86 12.39 -1.34 0.85
N VAL A 87 13.25 -1.18 -0.15
CA VAL A 87 14.42 -2.05 -0.36
C VAL A 87 15.60 -1.54 0.49
N GLY A 88 16.34 -2.47 1.07
CA GLY A 88 17.59 -2.21 1.78
C GLY A 88 18.67 -1.60 0.87
N LEU A 89 19.72 -1.05 1.48
CA LEU A 89 20.76 -0.32 0.76
C LEU A 89 21.57 -1.18 -0.22
N GLY A 90 21.65 -2.49 0.01
CA GLY A 90 22.31 -3.46 -0.86
C GLY A 90 21.46 -3.97 -2.03
N GLY A 91 20.23 -3.47 -2.18
CA GLY A 91 19.37 -3.76 -3.33
C GLY A 91 19.21 -2.58 -4.29
N GLU A 92 18.37 -2.78 -5.32
CA GLU A 92 18.00 -1.74 -6.27
C GLU A 92 16.52 -1.35 -6.14
N LEU A 93 16.14 -0.17 -6.64
CA LEU A 93 14.75 0.30 -6.56
C LEU A 93 13.79 -0.64 -7.30
N GLU A 94 14.27 -1.25 -8.39
CA GLU A 94 13.53 -2.22 -9.18
C GLU A 94 13.16 -3.47 -8.38
N HIS A 95 13.97 -3.90 -7.40
CA HIS A 95 13.60 -5.02 -6.52
C HIS A 95 12.35 -4.71 -5.68
N ALA A 96 12.20 -3.47 -5.20
CA ALA A 96 11.00 -3.03 -4.51
C ALA A 96 9.80 -3.02 -5.48
N SER A 97 9.99 -2.42 -6.67
CA SER A 97 8.99 -2.39 -7.73
C SER A 97 8.50 -3.78 -8.14
N ALA A 98 9.43 -4.71 -8.34
CA ALA A 98 9.21 -6.08 -8.80
C ALA A 98 8.19 -6.84 -7.95
N LEU A 99 8.21 -6.64 -6.63
CA LEU A 99 7.35 -7.37 -5.70
C LEU A 99 5.99 -6.72 -5.45
N ILE A 100 5.80 -5.43 -5.79
CA ILE A 100 4.53 -4.75 -5.55
C ILE A 100 3.76 -4.39 -6.81
N HIS A 101 4.41 -4.26 -7.97
CA HIS A 101 3.76 -3.73 -9.20
C HIS A 101 3.15 -4.77 -10.12
N THR A 102 3.46 -6.04 -9.92
CA THR A 102 2.87 -7.09 -10.76
C THR A 102 1.50 -7.53 -10.25
N LEU A 103 0.70 -8.07 -11.17
CA LEU A 103 -0.61 -8.65 -10.87
C LEU A 103 -0.51 -9.85 -9.92
N HIS A 104 0.65 -10.49 -9.83
CA HIS A 104 0.92 -11.58 -8.88
C HIS A 104 0.83 -11.15 -7.41
N PHE A 105 1.00 -9.87 -7.10
CA PHE A 105 0.86 -9.35 -5.74
C PHE A 105 -0.52 -8.70 -5.52
N GLY A 106 -0.82 -7.64 -6.28
CA GLY A 106 -1.96 -6.76 -6.00
C GLY A 106 -3.34 -7.38 -6.22
N ASN A 107 -3.47 -8.42 -7.06
CA ASN A 107 -4.77 -9.03 -7.34
C ASN A 107 -5.30 -9.83 -6.16
N HIS A 108 -4.45 -10.39 -5.29
CA HIS A 108 -4.89 -11.05 -4.07
C HIS A 108 -5.71 -10.09 -3.21
N TYR A 109 -5.16 -8.90 -2.97
CA TYR A 109 -5.82 -7.91 -2.13
C TYR A 109 -7.05 -7.31 -2.80
N ARG A 110 -6.96 -6.90 -4.08
CA ARG A 110 -8.09 -6.33 -4.82
C ARG A 110 -9.28 -7.28 -4.87
N SER A 111 -9.04 -8.56 -5.17
CA SER A 111 -10.11 -9.56 -5.24
C SER A 111 -10.75 -9.77 -3.87
N ALA A 112 -9.93 -9.83 -2.81
CA ALA A 112 -10.41 -10.08 -1.45
C ALA A 112 -11.29 -8.95 -0.86
N VAL A 113 -11.17 -7.73 -1.38
CA VAL A 113 -11.95 -6.56 -0.92
C VAL A 113 -12.95 -6.05 -1.96
N ASN A 114 -13.13 -6.78 -3.07
CA ASN A 114 -13.98 -6.37 -4.20
C ASN A 114 -13.61 -4.99 -4.77
N GLY A 115 -12.31 -4.68 -4.82
CA GLY A 115 -11.79 -3.40 -5.31
C GLY A 115 -11.77 -3.31 -6.83
N LYS A 116 -12.16 -2.14 -7.36
CA LYS A 116 -12.18 -1.83 -8.80
C LYS A 116 -10.96 -1.03 -9.23
N SER A 117 -10.47 -0.11 -8.39
CA SER A 117 -9.30 0.72 -8.66
C SER A 117 -7.99 -0.06 -8.52
N TYR A 118 -6.88 0.55 -8.94
CA TYR A 118 -5.54 0.08 -8.65
C TYR A 118 -5.06 0.63 -7.30
N LEU A 119 -4.15 -0.09 -6.65
CA LEU A 119 -3.60 0.36 -5.37
C LEU A 119 -2.63 1.52 -5.61
N ALA A 120 -2.84 2.63 -4.90
CA ALA A 120 -1.83 3.67 -4.75
C ALA A 120 -0.54 3.06 -4.18
N PHE A 121 0.60 3.61 -4.58
CA PHE A 121 1.88 2.97 -4.31
C PHE A 121 3.00 3.94 -3.95
N ASN A 122 3.97 3.40 -3.24
CA ASN A 122 5.27 4.02 -3.01
C ASN A 122 6.34 2.93 -3.00
N ASN A 123 7.48 3.16 -3.63
CA ASN A 123 8.64 2.27 -3.58
C ASN A 123 9.89 3.12 -3.36
N THR A 124 10.64 2.82 -2.31
CA THR A 124 11.84 3.58 -1.93
C THR A 124 12.99 2.65 -1.59
N ARG A 125 14.19 3.22 -1.43
CA ARG A 125 15.36 2.57 -0.85
C ARG A 125 15.73 3.27 0.44
N GLY A 126 16.07 2.52 1.48
CA GLY A 126 16.47 3.11 2.75
C GLY A 126 17.16 2.12 3.69
N PRO A 127 17.86 2.62 4.72
CA PRO A 127 18.43 1.80 5.78
C PRO A 127 17.34 1.23 6.69
N ALA A 128 17.74 0.42 7.67
CA ALA A 128 16.86 0.03 8.76
C ALA A 128 16.22 1.27 9.40
N ASN A 129 14.95 1.14 9.79
CA ASN A 129 14.14 2.23 10.35
C ASN A 129 13.78 3.35 9.35
N ALA A 130 14.00 3.15 8.04
CA ALA A 130 13.50 4.07 7.03
C ALA A 130 11.96 4.22 7.12
N PRO A 131 11.42 5.42 6.84
CA PRO A 131 9.97 5.63 6.82
C PRO A 131 9.28 4.79 5.75
N ILE A 132 8.20 4.13 6.13
CA ILE A 132 7.30 3.41 5.24
C ILE A 132 6.03 4.25 5.11
N LEU A 133 5.77 4.74 3.90
CA LEU A 133 4.60 5.56 3.57
C LEU A 133 3.73 4.76 2.63
N ILE A 134 2.51 4.42 3.06
CA ILE A 134 1.52 3.74 2.25
C ILE A 134 0.47 4.77 1.82
N PRO A 135 0.60 5.39 0.63
CA PRO A 135 -0.48 6.21 0.10
C PRO A 135 -1.67 5.31 -0.22
N MET A 136 -2.88 5.83 -0.01
CA MET A 136 -4.13 5.12 -0.24
C MET A 136 -5.10 5.95 -1.06
N MET A 137 -5.91 5.26 -1.87
CA MET A 137 -7.02 5.83 -2.63
C MET A 137 -8.25 4.93 -2.50
N GLY A 138 -9.43 5.47 -2.81
CA GLY A 138 -10.69 4.74 -2.74
C GLY A 138 -10.64 3.45 -3.56
N LYS A 139 -11.08 2.33 -2.97
CA LYS A 139 -10.99 1.01 -3.61
C LYS A 139 -11.88 0.87 -4.85
N ASN A 140 -12.93 1.69 -4.94
CA ASN A 140 -13.92 1.65 -6.02
C ASN A 140 -13.73 2.76 -7.05
N ASP A 141 -13.05 3.84 -6.66
CA ASP A 141 -12.89 5.06 -7.44
C ASP A 141 -11.63 5.81 -6.96
N GLU A 142 -10.62 5.87 -7.81
CA GLU A 142 -9.39 6.63 -7.57
C GLU A 142 -9.59 8.16 -7.62
N GLY A 143 -10.71 8.65 -8.16
CA GLY A 143 -11.11 10.05 -8.17
C GLY A 143 -11.77 10.52 -6.87
N SER A 144 -12.15 9.58 -5.98
CA SER A 144 -12.77 9.89 -4.69
C SER A 144 -11.74 10.46 -3.71
N ARG A 145 -11.65 11.79 -3.72
CA ARG A 145 -10.67 12.53 -2.92
C ARG A 145 -10.83 12.34 -1.42
N GLU A 146 -11.97 11.91 -0.92
CA GLU A 146 -12.18 11.70 0.52
C GLU A 146 -11.28 10.58 1.09
N HIS A 147 -10.88 9.63 0.25
CA HIS A 147 -10.02 8.49 0.60
C HIS A 147 -8.53 8.69 0.29
N TYR A 148 -8.11 9.89 -0.13
CA TYR A 148 -6.69 10.21 -0.26
C TYR A 148 -6.07 10.33 1.14
N LEU A 149 -5.34 9.30 1.51
CA LEU A 149 -4.79 9.08 2.85
C LEU A 149 -3.37 8.55 2.73
N THR A 150 -2.57 8.69 3.78
CA THR A 150 -1.27 8.03 3.90
C THR A 150 -1.16 7.44 5.28
N PHE A 151 -0.85 6.15 5.36
CA PHE A 151 -0.42 5.53 6.60
C PHE A 151 1.10 5.56 6.68
N GLN A 152 1.65 6.09 7.77
CA GLN A 152 3.10 6.17 8.00
C GLN A 152 3.51 5.34 9.21
N PHE A 153 4.55 4.54 9.05
CA PHE A 153 5.21 3.83 10.16
C PHE A 153 6.65 3.49 9.79
N ASN A 154 7.36 2.82 10.69
CA ASN A 154 8.71 2.32 10.50
C ASN A 154 8.85 0.98 11.24
N ILE A 155 9.84 0.17 10.85
CA ILE A 155 10.23 -1.04 11.56
C ILE A 155 11.67 -0.82 12.03
N ASN A 156 11.88 -0.85 13.34
CA ASN A 156 13.14 -0.40 13.96
C ASN A 156 14.41 -1.08 13.41
N ASP A 157 14.31 -2.36 13.03
CA ASP A 157 15.42 -3.17 12.53
C ASP A 157 15.25 -3.62 11.08
N ALA A 158 14.41 -2.93 10.29
CA ALA A 158 14.18 -3.30 8.89
C ALA A 158 14.00 -2.09 7.96
N PRO A 159 14.34 -2.24 6.66
CA PRO A 159 15.06 -3.38 6.08
C PRO A 159 16.54 -3.40 6.50
N PHE A 160 17.14 -4.58 6.69
CA PHE A 160 18.60 -4.71 6.55
C PHE A 160 19.03 -4.47 5.09
N ASP A 161 20.34 -4.33 4.86
CA ASP A 161 20.89 -4.01 3.54
C ASP A 161 20.46 -4.99 2.44
N ASP A 162 20.27 -6.25 2.80
CA ASP A 162 19.90 -7.36 1.94
C ASP A 162 18.43 -7.78 2.09
N GLU A 163 17.57 -6.85 2.52
CA GLU A 163 16.14 -7.10 2.75
C GLU A 163 15.23 -6.19 1.95
N ILE A 164 13.95 -6.54 1.91
CA ILE A 164 12.87 -5.70 1.41
C ILE A 164 11.73 -5.73 2.43
N VAL A 165 11.21 -4.57 2.79
CA VAL A 165 9.91 -4.45 3.45
C VAL A 165 8.83 -4.31 2.40
N ILE A 166 7.82 -5.16 2.43
CA ILE A 166 6.63 -5.10 1.56
C ILE A 166 5.42 -4.86 2.45
N ALA A 167 4.55 -3.91 2.08
CA ALA A 167 3.40 -3.54 2.91
C ALA A 167 2.12 -3.31 2.10
N LEU A 168 0.99 -3.62 2.74
CA LEU A 168 -0.36 -3.24 2.32
C LEU A 168 -0.99 -2.32 3.35
N GLY A 169 -1.80 -1.37 2.87
CA GLY A 169 -2.59 -0.46 3.68
C GLY A 169 -4.09 -0.64 3.44
N ALA A 170 -4.87 -0.41 4.48
CA ALA A 170 -6.32 -0.31 4.44
C ALA A 170 -6.80 0.91 5.21
N ALA A 171 -7.81 1.60 4.72
CA ALA A 171 -8.61 2.53 5.51
C ALA A 171 -10.05 2.05 5.58
N LEU A 172 -10.67 2.12 6.76
CA LEU A 172 -12.06 1.73 7.00
C LEU A 172 -13.02 2.94 6.96
N GLY A 173 -12.57 4.02 6.32
CA GLY A 173 -13.22 5.33 6.24
C GLY A 173 -12.40 6.31 5.39
N GLY A 174 -13.01 7.44 5.03
CA GLY A 174 -12.31 8.60 4.45
C GLY A 174 -11.78 9.57 5.51
N ARG A 175 -11.20 10.70 5.06
CA ARG A 175 -10.78 11.79 5.96
C ARG A 175 -11.97 12.28 6.81
N PRO A 176 -11.81 12.43 8.13
CA PRO A 176 -12.92 12.77 9.05
C PRO A 176 -13.74 14.01 8.69
N HIS A 177 -13.09 14.99 8.06
CA HIS A 177 -13.69 16.29 7.73
C HIS A 177 -13.52 16.64 6.25
N HIS A 178 -13.75 15.68 5.35
CA HIS A 178 -13.63 15.90 3.91
C HIS A 178 -14.51 17.09 3.43
N ARG A 179 -13.89 18.06 2.75
CA ARG A 179 -14.52 19.33 2.35
C ARG A 179 -13.82 20.02 1.17
N ILE A 180 -13.17 19.24 0.30
CA ILE A 180 -12.37 19.76 -0.84
C ILE A 180 -12.89 19.28 -2.20
N GLY A 181 -14.17 18.88 -2.24
CA GLY A 181 -14.79 18.30 -3.43
C GLY A 181 -14.12 17.01 -3.90
N ASN A 182 -14.37 16.65 -5.15
CA ASN A 182 -13.80 15.46 -5.79
C ASN A 182 -13.28 15.83 -7.17
N ARG A 183 -12.59 14.88 -7.84
CA ARG A 183 -12.00 15.13 -9.15
C ARG A 183 -13.01 15.60 -10.20
N TYR A 184 -14.24 15.11 -10.15
CA TYR A 184 -15.27 15.37 -11.15
C TYR A 184 -15.84 16.79 -11.09
N LEU A 185 -15.89 17.38 -9.89
CA LEU A 185 -16.26 18.79 -9.72
C LEU A 185 -15.24 19.70 -10.41
N ASP A 186 -13.95 19.47 -10.16
CA ASP A 186 -12.88 20.24 -10.82
C ASP A 186 -12.90 20.08 -12.34
N LEU A 187 -13.07 18.85 -12.86
CA LEU A 187 -13.15 18.64 -14.31
C LEU A 187 -14.30 19.43 -14.93
N LYS A 188 -15.46 19.46 -14.26
CA LYS A 188 -16.60 20.26 -14.70
C LYS A 188 -16.31 21.76 -14.64
N GLU A 189 -15.70 22.24 -13.56
CA GLU A 189 -15.33 23.66 -13.39
C GLU A 189 -14.30 24.13 -14.41
N LEU A 190 -13.37 23.26 -14.78
CA LEU A 190 -12.31 23.53 -15.76
C LEU A 190 -12.73 23.24 -17.21
N GLY A 191 -13.92 22.68 -17.44
CA GLY A 191 -14.45 22.39 -18.78
C GLY A 191 -13.83 21.17 -19.46
N HIS A 192 -13.29 20.22 -18.70
CA HIS A 192 -12.67 18.99 -19.22
C HIS A 192 -13.65 17.80 -19.24
N ASP A 193 -13.37 16.85 -20.14
CA ASP A 193 -14.12 15.59 -20.25
C ASP A 193 -13.81 14.65 -19.06
N GLN A 194 -14.86 14.09 -18.46
CA GLN A 194 -14.75 13.10 -17.39
C GLN A 194 -14.14 11.78 -17.86
N ASN A 195 -14.17 11.49 -19.16
CA ASN A 195 -13.63 10.25 -19.74
C ASN A 195 -12.12 10.28 -19.96
N ASN A 196 -11.49 11.45 -19.92
CA ASN A 196 -10.03 11.57 -19.92
C ASN A 196 -9.56 12.48 -18.79
N PRO A 197 -9.71 12.02 -17.54
CA PRO A 197 -9.57 12.87 -16.38
C PRO A 197 -8.15 13.43 -16.19
N ALA A 198 -7.14 12.89 -16.87
CA ALA A 198 -5.74 13.32 -16.81
C ALA A 198 -5.30 14.18 -18.01
N ALA A 199 -6.12 14.31 -19.06
CA ALA A 199 -5.85 15.26 -20.14
C ALA A 199 -6.33 16.65 -19.72
N VAL A 200 -5.37 17.47 -19.33
CA VAL A 200 -5.50 18.93 -19.30
C VAL A 200 -5.47 19.46 -20.74
#